data_AF-A0A841AX44-F1
#
_entry.id   AF-A0A841AX44-F1
#
_cell.length_a   1.000
_cell.length_b   1.000
_cell.length_c   1.000
_cell.angle_alpha   90.00
_cell.angle_beta   90.00
_cell.angle_gamma   90.00
#
_symmetry.space_group_name_H-M   'P 1'
#
loop_
_entity.id
_entity.type
_entity.pdbx_description
1 polymer ?
#
loop_
_entity_poly.entity_id
_entity_poly.type
_entity_poly.pdbx_seq_one_letter_code
_entity_poly.pdbx_strand_id
1 'polypeptide(L)'
;MRHYLMVRPAYFDVEYSINPWMDPGKPTDTELAIAQWEWLRDLYIELGHRVELLDPEPGLPDMVYAANGATVVNGRALVARFHHRFRRQESAAYLNWFTGHDYREVRQARWHNEGEGDFLVAGSRILAGSGFRTDSRAHQETAEFFGVPVVGLTLTDPRYYHLDTALTVLDEDTIMYFPEAFTEESRRRLEQLYPDAVIASAADAAAFGLNAVSDGRHVVLPQAATGLITRLRERGFEPIGADLSELLKGGGSVKCCTLELRS
;
A
#
# COMPACT_ATOMS: atom_id res chain seq x y z
N MET A 1 -11.83 -14.64 -2.69
CA MET A 1 -11.19 -14.22 -3.97
C MET A 1 -11.06 -12.71 -3.96
N ARG A 2 -9.87 -12.19 -4.24
CA ARG A 2 -9.57 -10.75 -4.33
C ARG A 2 -9.23 -10.38 -5.78
N HIS A 3 -9.25 -9.09 -6.08
CA HIS A 3 -8.93 -8.55 -7.41
C HIS A 3 -7.90 -7.44 -7.26
N TYR A 4 -6.75 -7.57 -7.92
CA TYR A 4 -5.63 -6.65 -7.78
C TYR A 4 -5.24 -6.02 -9.11
N LEU A 5 -4.73 -4.79 -9.06
CA LEU A 5 -3.97 -4.14 -10.13
C LEU A 5 -2.49 -4.09 -9.72
N MET A 6 -1.62 -4.47 -10.63
CA MET A 6 -0.16 -4.39 -10.46
C MET A 6 0.49 -3.78 -11.71
N VAL A 7 1.68 -3.20 -11.54
CA VAL A 7 2.48 -2.68 -12.66
C VAL A 7 3.83 -3.40 -12.69
N ARG A 8 4.19 -3.94 -13.85
CA ARG A 8 5.47 -4.65 -14.01
C ARG A 8 6.64 -3.67 -13.87
N PRO A 9 7.72 -3.98 -13.12
CA PRO A 9 8.86 -3.09 -12.90
C PRO A 9 9.84 -3.00 -14.09
N ALA A 10 9.32 -2.87 -15.32
CA ALA A 10 10.15 -2.87 -16.54
C ALA A 10 11.11 -1.66 -16.63
N TYR A 11 10.78 -0.56 -15.93
CA TYR A 11 11.57 0.66 -15.86
C TYR A 11 11.92 1.02 -14.40
N PHE A 12 11.84 0.06 -13.48
CA PHE A 12 12.16 0.33 -12.08
C PHE A 12 13.63 0.64 -11.91
N ASP A 13 13.91 1.76 -11.25
CA ASP A 13 15.23 2.17 -10.79
C ASP A 13 15.10 3.18 -9.63
N VAL A 14 16.18 3.43 -8.89
CA VAL A 14 16.25 4.45 -7.84
C VAL A 14 17.04 5.65 -8.36
N GLU A 15 16.40 6.48 -9.18
CA GLU A 15 17.03 7.65 -9.81
C GLU A 15 17.07 8.89 -8.91
N TYR A 16 16.27 8.92 -7.85
CA TYR A 16 16.11 10.03 -6.91
C TYR A 16 15.79 9.53 -5.50
N SER A 17 15.82 10.43 -4.51
CA SER A 17 15.47 10.11 -3.13
C SER A 17 14.31 10.99 -2.65
N ILE A 18 13.15 10.36 -2.42
CA ILE A 18 11.93 10.98 -1.88
C ILE A 18 11.41 10.28 -0.61
N ASN A 19 12.20 9.34 -0.08
CA ASN A 19 11.98 8.70 1.21
C ASN A 19 13.34 8.22 1.78
N PRO A 20 13.44 7.90 3.09
CA PRO A 20 14.71 7.51 3.73
C PRO A 20 15.33 6.19 3.24
N TRP A 21 14.60 5.39 2.48
CA TRP A 21 15.04 4.07 2.00
C TRP A 21 15.74 4.15 0.64
N MET A 22 15.41 5.17 -0.15
CA MET A 22 15.99 5.42 -1.46
C MET A 22 17.41 5.97 -1.37
N ASP A 23 18.35 5.24 -1.97
CA ASP A 23 19.76 5.60 -2.10
C ASP A 23 20.19 5.49 -3.58
N PRO A 24 20.18 6.59 -4.35
CA PRO A 24 20.58 6.59 -5.76
C PRO A 24 22.04 6.18 -6.01
N GLY A 25 22.87 6.09 -4.95
CA GLY A 25 24.22 5.56 -5.04
C GLY A 25 24.28 4.03 -5.10
N LYS A 26 23.17 3.33 -4.88
CA LYS A 26 23.07 1.88 -4.93
C LYS A 26 22.31 1.43 -6.18
N PRO A 27 22.95 0.72 -7.11
CA PRO A 27 22.29 0.29 -8.32
C PRO A 27 21.17 -0.70 -8.02
N THR A 28 20.12 -0.61 -8.84
CA THR A 28 19.09 -1.63 -8.91
C THR A 28 19.46 -2.75 -9.89
N ASP A 29 18.85 -3.92 -9.71
CA ASP A 29 18.88 -5.06 -10.61
C ASP A 29 17.48 -5.27 -11.15
N THR A 30 17.23 -4.76 -12.36
CA THR A 30 15.90 -4.80 -12.98
C THR A 30 15.43 -6.23 -13.25
N GLU A 31 16.33 -7.16 -13.60
CA GLU A 31 15.95 -8.57 -13.84
C GLU A 31 15.51 -9.24 -12.54
N LEU A 32 16.22 -8.98 -11.44
CA LEU A 32 15.83 -9.45 -10.11
C LEU A 32 14.51 -8.82 -9.65
N ALA A 33 14.31 -7.51 -9.84
CA ALA A 33 13.07 -6.83 -9.50
C ALA A 33 11.86 -7.42 -10.23
N ILE A 34 12.02 -7.72 -11.53
CA ILE A 34 11.01 -8.40 -12.34
C ILE A 34 10.74 -9.80 -11.79
N ALA A 35 11.76 -10.60 -11.54
CA ALA A 35 11.59 -11.97 -11.03
C ALA A 35 10.86 -12.00 -9.67
N GLN A 36 11.23 -11.09 -8.75
CA GLN A 36 10.60 -10.94 -7.44
C GLN A 36 9.13 -10.50 -7.56
N TRP A 37 8.84 -9.54 -8.45
CA TRP A 37 7.49 -9.08 -8.70
C TRP A 37 6.61 -10.14 -9.38
N GLU A 38 7.17 -10.89 -10.35
CA GLU A 38 6.47 -11.97 -11.05
C GLU A 38 6.11 -13.11 -10.08
N TRP A 39 7.01 -13.44 -9.16
CA TRP A 39 6.71 -14.37 -8.07
C TRP A 39 5.51 -13.91 -7.23
N LEU A 40 5.44 -12.63 -6.87
CA LEU A 40 4.31 -12.09 -6.10
C LEU A 40 2.99 -12.18 -6.89
N ARG A 41 3.02 -11.78 -8.16
CA ARG A 41 1.86 -11.88 -9.07
C ARG A 41 1.37 -13.31 -9.17
N ASP A 42 2.28 -14.24 -9.42
CA ASP A 42 1.95 -15.66 -9.63
C ASP A 42 1.41 -16.29 -8.35
N LEU A 43 1.96 -15.93 -7.18
CA LEU A 43 1.41 -16.31 -5.88
C LEU A 43 -0.05 -15.87 -5.73
N TYR A 44 -0.41 -14.64 -6.11
CA TYR A 44 -1.81 -14.20 -6.05
C TYR A 44 -2.72 -15.04 -6.94
N ILE A 45 -2.26 -15.42 -8.13
CA ILE A 45 -3.02 -16.29 -9.05
C ILE A 45 -3.19 -17.69 -8.44
N GLU A 46 -2.12 -18.26 -7.86
CA GLU A 46 -2.14 -19.56 -7.18
C GLU A 46 -3.10 -19.58 -5.99
N LEU A 47 -3.19 -18.48 -5.24
CA LEU A 47 -4.17 -18.29 -4.16
C LEU A 47 -5.61 -18.04 -4.66
N GLY A 48 -5.82 -18.09 -5.98
CA GLY A 48 -7.13 -17.96 -6.62
C GLY A 48 -7.64 -16.52 -6.67
N HIS A 49 -6.74 -15.54 -6.69
CA HIS A 49 -7.08 -14.13 -6.92
C HIS A 49 -6.96 -13.77 -8.40
N ARG A 50 -7.57 -12.65 -8.79
CA ARG A 50 -7.42 -12.06 -10.13
C ARG A 50 -6.38 -10.94 -10.07
N VAL A 51 -5.48 -10.91 -11.04
CA VAL A 51 -4.53 -9.80 -11.21
C VAL A 51 -4.71 -9.20 -12.60
N GLU A 52 -4.97 -7.90 -12.64
CA GLU A 52 -4.91 -7.06 -13.83
C GLU A 52 -3.58 -6.31 -13.86
N LEU A 53 -3.16 -5.93 -15.07
CA LEU A 53 -1.94 -5.19 -15.29
C LEU A 53 -2.22 -3.80 -15.83
N LEU A 54 -1.45 -2.84 -15.34
CA LEU A 54 -1.25 -1.55 -15.99
C LEU A 54 0.14 -1.55 -16.61
N ASP A 55 0.23 -1.14 -17.88
CA ASP A 55 1.49 -1.08 -18.59
C ASP A 55 2.42 -0.03 -17.94
N PRO A 56 3.70 -0.36 -17.67
CA PRO A 56 4.65 0.60 -17.13
C PRO A 56 5.00 1.65 -18.20
N GLU A 57 5.26 2.89 -17.77
CA GLU A 57 5.69 3.96 -18.67
C GLU A 57 7.18 4.30 -18.49
N PRO A 58 7.94 4.53 -19.58
CA PRO A 58 9.33 4.98 -19.49
C PRO A 58 9.45 6.31 -18.70
N GLY A 59 10.44 6.38 -17.82
CA GLY A 59 10.70 7.57 -17.00
C GLY A 59 9.83 7.71 -15.75
N LEU A 60 8.97 6.71 -15.47
CA LEU A 60 8.16 6.64 -14.24
C LEU A 60 8.52 5.37 -13.44
N PRO A 61 9.73 5.30 -12.83
CA PRO A 61 10.26 4.09 -12.21
C PRO A 61 9.41 3.59 -11.02
N ASP A 62 8.75 4.50 -10.30
CA ASP A 62 7.92 4.19 -9.13
C ASP A 62 6.51 3.67 -9.50
N MET A 63 6.14 3.57 -10.78
CA MET A 63 4.82 3.04 -11.17
C MET A 63 4.57 1.61 -10.69
N VAL A 64 5.64 0.83 -10.46
CA VAL A 64 5.55 -0.51 -9.83
C VAL A 64 4.76 -0.49 -8.52
N TYR A 65 4.80 0.62 -7.78
CA TYR A 65 4.05 0.80 -6.53
C TYR A 65 2.58 1.15 -6.78
N ALA A 66 1.84 0.18 -7.32
CA ALA A 66 0.47 0.31 -7.75
C ALA A 66 -0.51 0.78 -6.68
N ALA A 67 -0.27 0.46 -5.40
CA ALA A 67 -1.10 0.92 -4.29
C ALA A 67 -1.24 2.44 -4.28
N ASN A 68 -0.26 3.18 -4.76
CA ASN A 68 -0.31 4.64 -4.73
C ASN A 68 -1.12 5.26 -5.87
N GLY A 69 -1.53 4.48 -6.88
CA GLY A 69 -2.20 5.00 -8.05
C GLY A 69 -3.64 5.47 -7.80
N ALA A 70 -4.36 4.80 -6.91
CA ALA A 70 -5.75 5.13 -6.60
C ALA A 70 -6.22 4.49 -5.27
N THR A 71 -7.42 4.86 -4.86
CA THR A 71 -8.23 4.09 -3.91
C THR A 71 -9.50 3.65 -4.61
N VAL A 72 -9.95 2.42 -4.36
CA VAL A 72 -11.12 1.83 -5.00
C VAL A 72 -12.07 1.26 -3.94
N VAL A 73 -13.33 1.70 -3.99
CA VAL A 73 -14.41 1.23 -3.10
C VAL A 73 -15.72 1.15 -3.87
N ASN A 74 -16.40 0.01 -3.81
CA ASN A 74 -17.73 -0.22 -4.40
C ASN A 74 -17.83 0.19 -5.89
N GLY A 75 -16.80 -0.16 -6.66
CA GLY A 75 -16.72 0.13 -8.10
C GLY A 75 -16.50 1.60 -8.43
N ARG A 76 -16.10 2.43 -7.47
CA ARG A 76 -15.70 3.83 -7.69
C ARG A 76 -14.20 3.96 -7.45
N ALA A 77 -13.52 4.77 -8.25
CA ALA A 77 -12.08 4.96 -8.18
C ALA A 77 -11.71 6.43 -8.01
N LEU A 78 -10.95 6.72 -6.95
CA LEU A 78 -10.34 8.03 -6.73
C LEU A 78 -8.85 7.92 -7.07
N VAL A 79 -8.47 8.41 -8.24
CA VAL A 79 -7.09 8.40 -8.72
C VAL A 79 -6.28 9.42 -7.94
N ALA A 80 -5.10 8.99 -7.47
CA ALA A 80 -4.23 9.75 -6.61
C ALA A 80 -3.71 11.03 -7.26
N ARG A 81 -3.34 11.99 -6.43
CA ARG A 81 -2.59 13.19 -6.82
C ARG A 81 -1.32 13.23 -6.00
N PHE A 82 -0.21 12.80 -6.61
CA PHE A 82 1.06 12.61 -5.90
C PHE A 82 1.66 13.89 -5.34
N HIS A 83 2.23 13.80 -4.14
CA HIS A 83 2.89 14.91 -3.48
C HIS A 83 4.14 15.35 -4.26
N HIS A 84 5.03 14.39 -4.52
CA HIS A 84 6.32 14.63 -5.17
C HIS A 84 6.17 14.75 -6.68
N ARG A 85 6.84 15.77 -7.25
CA ARG A 85 6.78 16.06 -8.70
C ARG A 85 7.18 14.89 -9.59
N PHE A 86 8.09 14.03 -9.13
CA PHE A 86 8.61 12.89 -9.88
C PHE A 86 7.52 11.85 -10.17
N ARG A 87 6.53 11.71 -9.28
CA ARG A 87 5.44 10.74 -9.41
C ARG A 87 4.14 11.32 -10.00
N ARG A 88 4.06 12.64 -10.23
CA ARG A 88 2.80 13.30 -10.65
C ARG A 88 2.28 12.84 -12.01
N GLN A 89 3.17 12.41 -12.90
CA GLN A 89 2.79 11.93 -14.23
C GLN A 89 2.08 10.57 -14.16
N GLU A 90 2.35 9.76 -13.13
CA GLU A 90 1.70 8.46 -12.92
C GLU A 90 0.18 8.60 -12.80
N SER A 91 -0.32 9.70 -12.23
CA SER A 91 -1.77 9.96 -12.13
C SER A 91 -2.49 9.87 -13.48
N ALA A 92 -1.83 10.26 -14.58
CA ALA A 92 -2.43 10.21 -15.91
C ALA A 92 -2.57 8.76 -16.39
N ALA A 93 -1.56 7.92 -16.16
CA ALA A 93 -1.59 6.49 -16.49
C ALA A 93 -2.74 5.78 -15.78
N TYR A 94 -2.86 5.97 -14.46
CA TYR A 94 -3.97 5.40 -13.68
C TYR A 94 -5.33 5.94 -14.13
N LEU A 95 -5.46 7.25 -14.38
CA LEU A 95 -6.72 7.83 -14.84
C LEU A 95 -7.15 7.24 -16.18
N ASN A 96 -6.24 7.10 -17.13
CA ASN A 96 -6.50 6.49 -18.44
C ASN A 96 -6.93 5.02 -18.27
N TRP A 97 -6.24 4.26 -17.41
CA TRP A 97 -6.59 2.88 -17.15
C TRP A 97 -7.99 2.75 -16.53
N PHE A 98 -8.28 3.46 -15.45
CA PHE A 98 -9.59 3.38 -14.80
C PHE A 98 -10.74 3.84 -15.71
N THR A 99 -10.53 4.90 -16.51
CA THR A 99 -11.55 5.38 -17.46
C THR A 99 -11.78 4.45 -18.65
N GLY A 100 -10.81 3.60 -18.98
CA GLY A 100 -10.93 2.55 -19.99
C GLY A 100 -11.64 1.27 -19.51
N HIS A 101 -12.06 1.20 -18.23
CA HIS A 101 -12.68 0.03 -17.61
C HIS A 101 -14.04 0.36 -16.98
N ASP A 102 -14.84 -0.67 -16.69
CA ASP A 102 -16.23 -0.55 -16.19
C ASP A 102 -16.33 -0.16 -14.70
N TYR A 103 -15.86 1.04 -14.36
CA TYR A 103 -16.06 1.65 -13.04
C TYR A 103 -17.29 2.57 -13.04
N ARG A 104 -18.05 2.56 -11.94
CA ARG A 104 -19.26 3.38 -11.77
C ARG A 104 -18.95 4.88 -11.80
N GLU A 105 -17.81 5.25 -11.24
CA GLU A 105 -17.32 6.62 -11.22
C GLU A 105 -15.80 6.61 -11.08
N VAL A 106 -15.12 7.42 -11.89
CA VAL A 106 -13.68 7.63 -11.83
C VAL A 106 -13.42 9.11 -11.71
N ARG A 107 -12.60 9.51 -10.73
CA ARG A 107 -12.22 10.91 -10.54
C ARG A 107 -10.77 11.01 -10.10
N GLN A 108 -10.04 11.99 -10.62
CA GLN A 108 -8.76 12.36 -10.04
C GLN A 108 -8.97 13.25 -8.82
N ALA A 109 -8.24 12.97 -7.74
CA ALA A 109 -8.30 13.73 -6.51
C ALA A 109 -7.85 15.19 -6.69
N ARG A 110 -8.51 16.08 -5.95
CA ARG A 110 -8.17 17.50 -5.86
C ARG A 110 -6.99 17.74 -4.93
N TRP A 111 -6.96 17.08 -3.78
CA TRP A 111 -5.89 17.22 -2.79
C TRP A 111 -4.84 16.13 -2.95
N HIS A 112 -3.61 16.42 -2.51
CA HIS A 112 -2.55 15.42 -2.56
C HIS A 112 -2.91 14.22 -1.69
N ASN A 113 -2.87 13.04 -2.29
CA ASN A 113 -2.94 11.75 -1.62
C ASN A 113 -2.25 10.70 -2.50
N GLU A 114 -1.83 9.61 -1.89
CA GLU A 114 -1.08 8.53 -2.55
C GLU A 114 -1.82 7.19 -2.40
N GLY A 115 -3.13 7.22 -2.71
CA GLY A 115 -3.97 6.04 -2.91
C GLY A 115 -4.03 5.09 -1.71
N GLU A 116 -4.12 3.80 -1.97
CA GLU A 116 -4.03 2.75 -0.95
C GLU A 116 -2.71 2.67 -0.19
N GLY A 117 -1.67 3.43 -0.58
CA GLY A 117 -0.53 3.62 0.30
C GLY A 117 -0.89 4.37 1.58
N ASP A 118 -1.83 5.32 1.49
CA ASP A 118 -2.29 6.10 2.64
C ASP A 118 -3.76 5.88 2.99
N PHE A 119 -4.58 5.27 2.13
CA PHE A 119 -6.00 5.02 2.34
C PHE A 119 -6.31 3.52 2.34
N LEU A 120 -6.27 2.91 3.52
CA LEU A 120 -6.52 1.48 3.69
C LEU A 120 -7.99 1.22 4.01
N VAL A 121 -8.68 0.47 3.15
CA VAL A 121 -10.08 0.08 3.37
C VAL A 121 -10.12 -1.01 4.45
N ALA A 122 -10.85 -0.75 5.54
CA ALA A 122 -11.01 -1.66 6.68
C ALA A 122 -12.51 -1.88 6.95
N GLY A 123 -13.05 -2.98 6.46
CA GLY A 123 -14.48 -3.28 6.55
C GLY A 123 -15.33 -2.17 5.92
N SER A 124 -16.12 -1.48 6.74
CA SER A 124 -17.04 -0.41 6.31
C SER A 124 -16.44 1.00 6.31
N ARG A 125 -15.15 1.16 6.60
CA ARG A 125 -14.47 2.47 6.71
C ARG A 125 -13.13 2.47 5.98
N ILE A 126 -12.54 3.66 5.86
CA ILE A 126 -11.17 3.85 5.37
C ILE A 126 -10.32 4.40 6.52
N LEU A 127 -9.18 3.78 6.79
CA LEU A 127 -8.11 4.33 7.62
C LEU A 127 -7.23 5.19 6.74
N ALA A 128 -6.98 6.44 7.15
CA ALA A 128 -6.37 7.45 6.30
C ALA A 128 -5.14 8.11 6.92
N GLY A 129 -3.98 7.83 6.33
CA GLY A 129 -2.68 8.40 6.70
C GLY A 129 -2.55 9.87 6.35
N SER A 130 -1.71 10.56 7.11
CA SER A 130 -1.27 11.94 6.87
C SER A 130 0.05 12.19 7.61
N GLY A 131 0.71 13.31 7.32
CA GLY A 131 1.95 13.74 7.99
C GLY A 131 3.12 13.91 7.03
N PHE A 132 3.20 13.08 5.99
CA PHE A 132 4.29 13.12 5.01
C PHE A 132 3.80 13.31 3.57
N ARG A 133 2.93 12.42 3.08
CA ARG A 133 2.52 12.38 1.65
C ARG A 133 1.12 12.97 1.44
N THR A 134 0.13 12.37 2.09
CA THR A 134 -1.27 12.79 1.99
C THR A 134 -1.58 14.05 2.80
N ASP A 135 -2.25 15.01 2.15
CA ASP A 135 -2.82 16.20 2.77
C ASP A 135 -4.08 15.83 3.55
N SER A 136 -4.23 16.30 4.79
CA SER A 136 -5.40 15.95 5.62
C SER A 136 -6.74 16.39 5.01
N ARG A 137 -6.75 17.40 4.12
CA ARG A 137 -7.96 17.79 3.37
C ARG A 137 -8.44 16.71 2.39
N ALA A 138 -7.54 15.82 1.95
CA ALA A 138 -7.91 14.68 1.15
C ALA A 138 -8.80 13.68 1.91
N HIS A 139 -8.74 13.66 3.25
CA HIS A 139 -9.58 12.75 4.05
C HIS A 139 -11.07 13.07 3.89
N GLN A 140 -11.42 14.35 3.91
CA GLN A 140 -12.80 14.79 3.66
C GLN A 140 -13.23 14.54 2.21
N GLU A 141 -12.35 14.83 1.24
CA GLU A 141 -12.62 14.53 -0.18
C GLU A 141 -12.89 13.04 -0.41
N THR A 142 -12.10 12.17 0.22
CA THR A 142 -12.26 10.71 0.17
C THR A 142 -13.59 10.28 0.79
N ALA A 143 -13.96 10.83 1.95
CA ALA A 143 -15.24 10.52 2.60
C ALA A 143 -16.43 10.94 1.73
N GLU A 144 -16.40 12.16 1.18
CA GLU A 144 -17.43 12.68 0.28
C GLU A 144 -17.51 11.89 -1.03
N PHE A 145 -16.36 11.53 -1.60
CA PHE A 145 -16.32 10.71 -2.79
C PHE A 145 -16.95 9.36 -2.50
N PHE A 146 -16.38 8.54 -1.61
CA PHE A 146 -16.83 7.15 -1.46
C PHE A 146 -18.13 6.99 -0.68
N GLY A 147 -18.55 7.99 0.11
CA GLY A 147 -19.73 7.90 0.97
C GLY A 147 -19.53 6.95 2.15
N VAL A 148 -18.29 6.75 2.60
CA VAL A 148 -17.93 5.89 3.75
C VAL A 148 -17.17 6.70 4.81
N PRO A 149 -17.22 6.30 6.09
CA PRO A 149 -16.42 6.93 7.14
C PRO A 149 -14.93 6.85 6.83
N VAL A 150 -14.23 7.98 7.02
CA VAL A 150 -12.77 8.07 6.95
C VAL A 150 -12.21 8.39 8.32
N VAL A 151 -11.26 7.58 8.78
CA VAL A 151 -10.59 7.72 10.06
C VAL A 151 -9.18 8.22 9.84
N GLY A 152 -8.93 9.49 10.15
CA GLY A 152 -7.60 10.09 10.04
C GLY A 152 -6.62 9.53 11.07
N LEU A 153 -5.41 9.21 10.62
CA LEU A 153 -4.26 8.75 11.39
C LEU A 153 -3.04 9.60 10.97
N THR A 154 -2.29 10.12 11.93
CA THR A 154 -1.13 10.98 11.69
C THR A 154 0.16 10.21 11.98
N LEU A 155 1.00 10.08 10.96
CA LEU A 155 2.32 9.46 11.02
C LEU A 155 3.35 10.48 11.50
N THR A 156 4.31 10.04 12.32
CA THR A 156 5.34 10.92 12.92
C THR A 156 6.77 10.53 12.58
N ASP A 157 6.97 9.35 11.99
CA ASP A 157 8.30 8.84 11.66
C ASP A 157 8.46 8.73 10.14
N PRO A 158 9.41 9.46 9.52
CA PRO A 158 9.58 9.49 8.07
C PRO A 158 10.01 8.15 7.45
N ARG A 159 10.45 7.18 8.27
CA ARG A 159 10.71 5.81 7.80
C ARG A 159 9.41 5.11 7.41
N TYR A 160 8.30 5.49 8.04
CA TYR A 160 6.97 4.98 7.77
C TYR A 160 6.10 6.08 7.14
N TYR A 161 6.53 6.55 5.97
CA TYR A 161 6.00 7.75 5.32
C TYR A 161 4.63 7.56 4.66
N HIS A 162 4.21 6.31 4.47
CA HIS A 162 2.88 5.90 4.05
C HIS A 162 2.20 5.05 5.13
N LEU A 163 0.88 5.12 5.23
CA LEU A 163 0.13 4.32 6.20
C LEU A 163 0.40 2.81 6.03
N ASP A 164 0.49 2.32 4.80
CA ASP A 164 0.76 0.92 4.47
C ASP A 164 2.15 0.42 4.86
N THR A 165 3.04 1.31 5.33
CA THR A 165 4.34 0.93 5.92
C THR A 165 4.29 0.81 7.44
N ALA A 166 3.22 1.30 8.07
CA ALA A 166 2.99 1.30 9.52
C ALA A 166 1.76 0.52 9.97
N LEU A 167 0.89 0.11 9.04
CA LEU A 167 -0.37 -0.56 9.33
C LEU A 167 -0.78 -1.47 8.16
N THR A 168 -1.28 -2.66 8.49
CA THR A 168 -1.96 -3.56 7.55
C THR A 168 -3.35 -3.87 8.05
N VAL A 169 -4.33 -3.85 7.14
CA VAL A 169 -5.65 -4.42 7.38
C VAL A 169 -5.58 -5.92 7.09
N LEU A 170 -5.87 -6.74 8.09
CA LEU A 170 -5.81 -8.20 7.97
C LEU A 170 -7.15 -8.77 7.49
N ASP A 171 -8.25 -8.25 8.01
CA ASP A 171 -9.62 -8.59 7.60
C ASP A 171 -10.55 -7.40 7.91
N GLU A 172 -11.86 -7.62 7.97
CA GLU A 172 -12.84 -6.55 8.20
C GLU A 172 -12.66 -5.83 9.55
N ASP A 173 -12.22 -6.56 10.58
CA ASP A 173 -12.20 -6.10 11.97
C ASP A 173 -10.81 -6.20 12.63
N THR A 174 -9.82 -6.78 11.95
CA THR A 174 -8.47 -7.00 12.48
C THR A 174 -7.43 -6.22 11.69
N ILE A 175 -6.50 -5.59 12.40
CA ILE A 175 -5.31 -4.95 11.82
C ILE A 175 -4.03 -5.45 12.50
N MET A 176 -2.90 -5.20 11.85
CA MET A 176 -1.60 -5.15 12.51
C MET A 176 -0.95 -3.79 12.31
N TYR A 177 -0.25 -3.25 13.31
CA TYR A 177 0.39 -1.94 13.19
C TYR A 177 1.59 -1.77 14.12
N PHE A 178 2.41 -0.76 13.84
CA PHE A 178 3.52 -0.32 14.69
C PHE A 178 3.15 0.97 15.44
N PRO A 179 2.88 0.93 16.76
CA PRO A 179 2.36 2.08 17.49
C PRO A 179 3.24 3.33 17.39
N GLU A 180 4.56 3.19 17.49
CA GLU A 180 5.50 4.32 17.54
C GLU A 180 5.59 5.11 16.23
N ALA A 181 5.00 4.63 15.13
CA ALA A 181 4.88 5.39 13.89
C ALA A 181 3.82 6.51 13.96
N PHE A 182 2.98 6.54 14.99
CA PHE A 182 1.78 7.38 15.06
C PHE A 182 1.81 8.40 16.20
N THR A 183 1.08 9.51 16.03
CA THR A 183 0.78 10.44 17.14
C THR A 183 0.02 9.74 18.27
N GLU A 184 0.10 10.27 19.49
CA GLU A 184 -0.64 9.73 20.63
C GLU A 184 -2.15 9.66 20.39
N GLU A 185 -2.73 10.69 19.77
CA GLU A 185 -4.15 10.70 19.41
C GLU A 185 -4.51 9.56 18.45
N SER A 186 -3.69 9.35 17.41
CA SER A 186 -3.91 8.30 16.41
C SER A 186 -3.77 6.92 17.04
N ARG A 187 -2.79 6.71 17.93
CA ARG A 187 -2.63 5.46 18.70
C ARG A 187 -3.86 5.16 19.55
N ARG A 188 -4.34 6.12 20.35
CA ARG A 188 -5.55 5.95 21.17
C ARG A 188 -6.77 5.61 20.32
N ARG A 189 -6.88 6.21 19.13
CA ARG A 189 -7.96 5.89 18.18
C ARG A 189 -7.85 4.46 17.67
N LEU A 190 -6.66 4.00 17.31
CA LEU A 190 -6.41 2.61 16.90
C LEU A 190 -6.71 1.62 18.02
N GLU A 191 -6.26 1.89 19.25
CA GLU A 191 -6.53 1.06 20.43
C GLU A 191 -8.03 0.93 20.73
N GLN A 192 -8.81 1.99 20.52
CA GLN A 192 -10.26 1.98 20.70
C GLN A 192 -10.98 1.21 19.58
N LEU A 193 -10.55 1.38 18.33
CA LEU A 193 -11.20 0.76 17.18
C LEU A 193 -10.79 -0.70 16.97
N TYR A 194 -9.57 -1.06 17.36
CA TYR A 194 -8.94 -2.36 17.13
C TYR A 194 -8.20 -2.84 18.40
N PRO A 195 -8.93 -3.12 19.50
CA PRO A 195 -8.32 -3.54 20.77
C PRO A 195 -7.52 -4.84 20.66
N ASP A 196 -7.88 -5.71 19.70
CA ASP A 196 -7.24 -7.00 19.47
C ASP A 196 -6.14 -6.97 18.37
N ALA A 197 -5.73 -5.77 17.94
CA ALA A 197 -4.72 -5.62 16.89
C ALA A 197 -3.42 -6.40 17.18
N VAL A 198 -2.77 -6.90 16.12
CA VAL A 198 -1.44 -7.50 16.22
C VAL A 198 -0.40 -6.37 16.24
N ILE A 199 0.33 -6.25 17.34
CA ILE A 199 1.34 -5.19 17.51
C ILE A 199 2.69 -5.65 16.96
N ALA A 200 3.21 -4.93 15.98
CA ALA A 200 4.52 -5.15 15.41
C ALA A 200 5.64 -4.72 16.37
N SER A 201 6.74 -5.48 16.38
CA SER A 201 7.96 -5.02 17.04
C SER A 201 8.68 -3.98 16.17
N ALA A 202 9.57 -3.18 16.77
CA ALA A 202 10.42 -2.26 16.02
C ALA A 202 11.30 -2.99 14.97
N ALA A 203 11.72 -4.23 15.25
CA ALA A 203 12.50 -5.04 14.32
C ALA A 203 11.67 -5.48 13.11
N ASP A 204 10.43 -5.94 13.34
CA ASP A 204 9.53 -6.33 12.25
C ASP A 204 9.11 -5.12 11.40
N ALA A 205 8.83 -3.98 12.04
CA ALA A 205 8.50 -2.74 11.35
C ALA A 205 9.67 -2.25 10.48
N ALA A 206 10.90 -2.25 11.02
CA ALA A 206 12.10 -1.90 10.27
C ALA A 206 12.40 -2.86 9.10
N ALA A 207 11.91 -4.10 9.18
CA ALA A 207 11.96 -5.09 8.10
C ALA A 207 10.81 -4.96 7.09
N PHE A 208 10.07 -3.84 7.10
CA PHE A 208 8.88 -3.59 6.27
C PHE A 208 7.72 -4.57 6.50
N GLY A 209 7.70 -5.27 7.64
CA GLY A 209 6.73 -6.35 7.90
C GLY A 209 5.26 -5.94 7.84
N LEU A 210 4.96 -4.64 7.92
CA LEU A 210 3.62 -4.06 7.82
C LEU A 210 3.21 -3.68 6.39
N ASN A 211 4.14 -3.72 5.44
CA ASN A 211 3.83 -3.56 4.03
C ASN A 211 3.38 -4.89 3.42
N ALA A 212 2.21 -5.34 3.88
CA ALA A 212 1.68 -6.67 3.64
C ALA A 212 0.28 -6.63 3.01
N VAL A 213 -0.09 -7.70 2.30
CA VAL A 213 -1.42 -7.90 1.75
C VAL A 213 -2.07 -9.09 2.44
N SER A 214 -3.31 -8.93 2.88
CA SER A 214 -4.11 -9.99 3.48
C SER A 214 -5.39 -10.21 2.70
N ASP A 215 -5.76 -11.47 2.48
CA ASP A 215 -7.06 -11.84 1.90
C ASP A 215 -8.12 -12.18 2.97
N GLY A 216 -7.73 -12.14 4.25
CA GLY A 216 -8.52 -12.58 5.42
C GLY A 216 -8.11 -13.95 5.97
N ARG A 217 -7.20 -14.66 5.29
CA ARG A 217 -6.61 -15.93 5.74
C ARG A 217 -5.10 -15.94 5.49
N HIS A 218 -4.68 -15.74 4.25
CA HIS A 218 -3.28 -15.64 3.88
C HIS A 218 -2.79 -14.22 4.06
N VAL A 219 -1.60 -14.07 4.64
CA VAL A 219 -0.95 -12.77 4.83
C VAL A 219 0.40 -12.81 4.13
N VAL A 220 0.52 -12.13 3.00
CA VAL A 220 1.76 -12.03 2.24
C VAL A 220 2.54 -10.82 2.76
N LEU A 221 3.71 -11.05 3.35
CA LEU A 221 4.52 -10.03 4.01
C LEU A 221 6.02 -10.29 3.81
N PRO A 222 6.90 -9.30 3.99
CA PRO A 222 8.34 -9.50 3.89
C PRO A 222 8.86 -10.65 4.77
N GLN A 223 9.60 -11.58 4.16
CA GLN A 223 10.09 -12.79 4.85
C GLN A 223 10.99 -12.50 6.06
N ALA A 224 11.59 -11.30 6.13
CA ALA A 224 12.44 -10.87 7.23
C ALA A 224 11.66 -10.54 8.52
N ALA A 225 10.34 -10.28 8.43
CA ALA A 225 9.48 -9.95 9.58
C ALA A 225 9.04 -11.20 10.37
N THR A 226 10.02 -11.96 10.85
CA THR A 226 9.82 -13.27 11.47
C THR A 226 8.98 -13.23 12.76
N GLY A 227 9.01 -12.12 13.49
CA GLY A 227 8.19 -11.91 14.67
C GLY A 227 6.71 -11.76 14.32
N LEU A 228 6.38 -10.99 13.29
CA LEU A 228 5.01 -10.87 12.77
C LEU A 228 4.52 -12.19 12.19
N ILE A 229 5.35 -12.91 11.42
CA ILE A 229 5.01 -14.25 10.90
C ILE A 229 4.59 -15.19 12.03
N THR A 230 5.33 -15.18 13.14
CA THR A 230 5.00 -16.05 14.29
C THR A 230 3.67 -15.66 14.92
N ARG A 231 3.45 -14.37 15.21
CA ARG A 231 2.21 -13.88 15.82
C ARG A 231 0.98 -14.12 14.92
N LEU A 232 1.12 -13.95 13.61
CA LEU A 232 0.03 -14.18 12.66
C LEU A 232 -0.40 -15.66 12.67
N ARG A 233 0.55 -16.61 12.72
CA ARG A 233 0.24 -18.05 12.86
C ARG A 233 -0.49 -18.35 14.17
N GLU A 234 -0.06 -17.76 15.27
CA GLU A 234 -0.71 -17.91 16.59
C GLU A 234 -2.16 -17.39 16.58
N ARG A 235 -2.44 -16.40 15.72
CA ARG A 235 -3.79 -15.84 15.52
C ARG A 235 -4.62 -16.59 14.46
N GLY A 236 -4.08 -17.66 13.87
CA GLY A 236 -4.80 -18.51 12.90
C GLY A 236 -4.71 -18.05 11.44
N PHE A 237 -3.90 -17.04 11.13
CA PHE A 237 -3.58 -16.66 9.75
C PHE A 237 -2.52 -17.60 9.16
N GLU A 238 -2.42 -17.60 7.83
CA GLU A 238 -1.41 -18.32 7.05
C GLU A 238 -0.41 -17.31 6.44
N PRO A 239 0.63 -16.89 7.19
CA PRO A 239 1.61 -15.95 6.67
C PRO A 239 2.56 -16.59 5.65
N ILE A 240 2.79 -15.88 4.55
CA ILE A 240 3.64 -16.26 3.43
C ILE A 240 4.74 -15.21 3.29
N GLY A 241 6.00 -15.64 3.47
CA GLY A 241 7.16 -14.76 3.36
C GLY A 241 7.49 -14.43 1.91
N ALA A 242 7.52 -13.14 1.59
CA ALA A 242 7.90 -12.61 0.29
C ALA A 242 9.34 -12.07 0.30
N ASP A 243 10.09 -12.33 -0.78
CA ASP A 243 11.34 -11.64 -1.08
C ASP A 243 11.11 -10.60 -2.17
N LEU A 244 11.05 -9.33 -1.76
CA LEU A 244 10.98 -8.16 -2.63
C LEU A 244 12.14 -7.21 -2.32
N SER A 245 13.30 -7.77 -1.98
CA SER A 245 14.47 -7.00 -1.53
C SER A 245 14.94 -5.95 -2.55
N GLU A 246 14.69 -6.17 -3.83
CA GLU A 246 15.08 -5.24 -4.87
C GLU A 246 14.12 -4.04 -4.93
N LEU A 247 12.80 -4.31 -4.87
CA LEU A 247 11.79 -3.25 -4.78
C LEU A 247 11.85 -2.51 -3.44
N LEU A 248 12.36 -3.14 -2.38
CA LEU A 248 12.59 -2.47 -1.09
C LEU A 248 13.59 -1.31 -1.20
N LYS A 249 14.49 -1.30 -2.19
CA LYS A 249 15.42 -0.18 -2.42
C LYS A 249 14.69 1.12 -2.78
N GLY A 250 13.51 1.06 -3.40
CA GLY A 250 12.64 2.23 -3.60
C GLY A 250 11.76 2.56 -2.38
N GLY A 251 11.84 1.77 -1.32
CA GLY A 251 11.08 1.96 -0.09
C GLY A 251 9.66 1.42 -0.14
N GLY A 252 9.40 0.36 -0.93
CA GLY A 252 8.11 -0.33 -1.01
C GLY A 252 8.27 -1.85 -1.05
N SER A 253 7.20 -2.58 -0.72
CA SER A 253 7.19 -4.05 -0.73
C SER A 253 5.83 -4.57 -1.21
N VAL A 254 5.32 -5.65 -0.60
CA VAL A 254 4.15 -6.42 -1.05
C VAL A 254 2.94 -5.53 -1.26
N LYS A 255 2.57 -4.75 -0.24
CA LYS A 255 1.39 -3.88 -0.31
C LYS A 255 1.59 -2.75 -1.30
N CYS A 256 2.75 -2.10 -1.31
CA CYS A 256 3.01 -1.01 -2.24
C CYS A 256 2.83 -1.45 -3.70
N CYS A 257 3.21 -2.68 -4.04
CA CYS A 257 3.07 -3.23 -5.40
C CYS A 257 1.62 -3.62 -5.79
N THR A 258 0.67 -3.52 -4.85
CA THR A 258 -0.65 -4.17 -4.97
C THR A 258 -1.79 -3.22 -4.61
N LEU A 259 -2.54 -2.80 -5.63
CA LEU A 259 -3.78 -2.06 -5.48
C LEU A 259 -4.98 -3.01 -5.52
N GLU A 260 -5.83 -3.03 -4.49
CA GLU A 260 -7.05 -3.83 -4.50
C GLU A 260 -8.22 -3.12 -5.21
N LEU A 261 -8.77 -3.78 -6.23
CA LEU A 261 -9.87 -3.30 -7.06
C LEU A 261 -11.22 -3.76 -6.49
N ARG A 262 -11.75 -3.02 -5.52
CA ARG A 262 -13.04 -3.33 -4.88
C ARG A 262 -14.21 -2.89 -5.75
N SER A 263 -14.85 -3.86 -6.39
CA SER A 263 -16.03 -3.67 -7.26
C SER A 263 -17.35 -3.84 -6.51
#